data_AF-A0A6J0JHV2-F1
#
_entry.id   AF-A0A6J0JHV2-F1
#
_cell.length_a   1.000
_cell.length_b   1.000
_cell.length_c   1.000
_cell.angle_alpha   90.00
_cell.angle_beta   90.00
_cell.angle_gamma   90.00
#
_symmetry.space_group_name_H-M   'P 1'
#
loop_
_entity.id
_entity.type
_entity.pdbx_description
1 polymer ?
#
loop_
_entity_poly.entity_id
_entity_poly.type
_entity_poly.pdbx_seq_one_letter_code
_entity_poly.pdbx_strand_id
1 'polypeptide(L)'
;MEEEVEPEPHATINRLVNRIRVSKDRATILLVLYDWDEKKFNGEFLLSDEYASIASRFVRPPSFTSSTRTCSRCNAFTLSKNLGCGHHLCGQCFAGLIESPILEGGLVMMCPNYDCGKFLSLHLLRDHLSSEAREKYDISLKMSYQAIFPETVWNRAVCFVRSSATSLATSLLDIGVQGFKAALRARRDEICMVAIMAIVHLLE
;
A
#
# COMPACT_ATOMS: atom_id res chain seq x y z
N MET A 1 9.33 -21.74 21.88
CA MET A 1 8.20 -21.38 21.01
C MET A 1 8.25 -19.89 20.87
N GLU A 2 8.99 -19.41 19.87
CA GLU A 2 8.92 -18.01 19.46
C GLU A 2 7.68 -17.91 18.59
N GLU A 3 6.67 -17.20 19.08
CA GLU A 3 5.51 -16.85 18.28
C GLU A 3 6.01 -15.87 17.22
N GLU A 4 6.12 -16.35 15.97
CA GLU A 4 6.51 -15.54 14.83
C GLU A 4 5.38 -14.53 14.57
N VAL A 5 5.47 -13.38 15.23
CA VAL A 5 4.49 -12.30 15.08
C VAL A 5 4.60 -11.81 13.64
N GLU A 6 3.58 -12.14 12.83
CA GLU A 6 3.47 -11.63 11.47
C GLU A 6 3.64 -10.10 11.51
N PRO A 7 4.55 -9.55 10.69
CA PRO A 7 4.84 -8.15 10.82
C PRO A 7 3.63 -7.35 10.33
N GLU A 8 3.18 -6.43 11.18
CA GLU A 8 1.97 -5.62 10.96
C GLU A 8 2.42 -4.20 10.54
N PRO A 9 1.72 -3.54 9.59
CA PRO A 9 2.16 -2.26 9.04
C PRO A 9 2.42 -1.19 10.11
N HIS A 10 1.61 -1.11 11.18
CA HIS A 10 1.84 -0.13 12.25
C HIS A 10 3.09 -0.45 13.06
N ALA A 11 3.43 -1.72 13.27
CA ALA A 11 4.69 -2.10 13.92
C ALA A 11 5.90 -1.61 13.11
N THR A 12 5.88 -1.82 11.79
CA THR A 12 6.92 -1.35 10.86
C THR A 12 7.03 0.17 10.83
N ILE A 13 5.89 0.88 10.75
CA ILE A 13 5.83 2.34 10.83
C ILE A 13 6.44 2.83 12.16
N ASN A 14 6.04 2.25 13.29
CA ASN A 14 6.53 2.66 14.61
C ASN A 14 8.04 2.40 14.78
N ARG A 15 8.57 1.30 14.26
CA ARG A 15 10.03 1.06 14.22
C ARG A 15 10.75 2.16 13.47
N LEU A 16 10.27 2.53 12.27
CA LEU A 16 10.89 3.59 11.48
C LEU A 16 10.80 4.95 12.18
N VAL A 17 9.61 5.31 12.72
CA VAL A 17 9.39 6.53 13.52
C VAL A 17 10.44 6.66 14.62
N ASN A 18 10.65 5.60 15.39
CA ASN A 18 11.60 5.59 16.50
C ASN A 18 13.06 5.70 16.03
N ARG A 19 13.39 5.03 14.92
CA ARG A 19 14.76 4.99 14.38
C ARG A 19 15.21 6.31 13.77
N ILE A 20 14.37 6.93 12.93
CA ILE A 20 14.75 8.15 12.18
C ILE A 20 14.09 9.43 12.73
N ARG A 21 13.34 9.33 13.84
CA ARG A 21 12.74 10.46 14.58
C ARG A 21 11.84 11.36 13.71
N VAL A 22 10.89 10.76 13.01
CA VAL A 22 9.90 11.46 12.18
C VAL A 22 8.46 11.21 12.66
N SER A 23 7.49 11.98 12.17
CA SER A 23 6.08 11.73 12.46
C SER A 23 5.60 10.41 11.82
N LYS A 24 4.50 9.85 12.35
CA LYS A 24 3.86 8.65 11.78
C LYS A 24 3.51 8.82 10.31
N ASP A 25 2.88 9.93 9.92
CA ASP A 25 2.57 10.19 8.51
C ASP A 25 3.81 10.20 7.62
N ARG A 26 4.89 10.82 8.11
CA ARG A 26 6.13 10.88 7.36
C ARG A 26 6.73 9.50 7.19
N ALA A 27 6.75 8.69 8.24
CA ALA A 27 7.18 7.30 8.15
C ALA A 27 6.30 6.47 7.22
N THR A 28 4.96 6.58 7.31
CA THR A 28 4.03 5.86 6.43
C THR A 28 4.23 6.21 4.96
N ILE A 29 4.28 7.50 4.61
CA ILE A 29 4.48 7.94 3.22
C ILE A 29 5.84 7.47 2.71
N LEU A 30 6.90 7.60 3.51
CA LEU A 30 8.23 7.12 3.14
C LEU A 30 8.23 5.61 2.90
N LEU A 31 7.62 4.81 3.77
CA LEU A 31 7.54 3.36 3.56
C LEU A 31 6.76 3.02 2.29
N VAL A 32 5.60 3.64 2.06
CA VAL A 32 4.80 3.39 0.86
C VAL A 32 5.54 3.78 -0.42
N LEU A 33 6.26 4.91 -0.43
CA LEU A 33 7.02 5.36 -1.60
C LEU A 33 8.21 4.46 -1.96
N TYR A 34 8.74 3.74 -0.98
CA TYR A 34 9.90 2.87 -1.12
C TYR A 34 9.55 1.40 -0.88
N ASP A 35 8.32 0.99 -1.24
CA ASP A 35 7.84 -0.38 -1.20
C ASP A 35 8.15 -1.11 0.12
N TRP A 36 7.97 -0.40 1.23
CA TRP A 36 8.21 -0.85 2.59
C TRP A 36 9.64 -1.34 2.87
N ASP A 37 10.63 -0.92 2.08
CA ASP A 37 12.04 -1.18 2.33
C ASP A 37 12.57 -0.33 3.51
N GLU A 38 12.50 -0.89 4.71
CA GLU A 38 13.07 -0.25 5.90
C GLU A 38 14.58 0.00 5.77
N LYS A 39 15.31 -0.87 5.07
CA LYS A 39 16.77 -0.80 4.98
C LYS A 39 17.23 0.41 4.15
N LYS A 40 16.40 0.87 3.21
CA LYS A 40 16.61 2.10 2.44
C LYS A 40 16.89 3.30 3.35
N PHE A 41 16.26 3.38 4.52
CA PHE A 41 16.42 4.50 5.47
C PHE A 41 17.66 4.34 6.36
N ASN A 42 18.83 4.15 5.75
CA ASN A 42 20.12 4.13 6.43
C ASN A 42 20.74 5.54 6.50
N GLY A 43 21.87 5.69 7.19
CA GLY A 43 22.52 7.00 7.37
C GLY A 43 22.91 7.68 6.06
N GLU A 44 23.36 6.92 5.06
CA GLU A 44 23.73 7.45 3.74
C GLU A 44 22.53 8.05 3.01
N PHE A 45 21.43 7.29 2.94
CA PHE A 45 20.22 7.77 2.29
C PHE A 45 19.63 8.99 3.00
N LEU A 46 19.64 9.03 4.33
CA LEU A 46 19.14 10.18 5.10
C LEU A 46 19.94 11.47 4.87
N LEU A 47 21.17 11.37 4.36
CA LEU A 47 22.03 12.50 3.99
C LEU A 47 21.98 12.82 2.49
N SER A 48 21.25 12.04 1.69
CA SER A 48 21.16 12.23 0.24
C SER A 48 20.24 13.39 -0.17
N ASP A 49 20.48 13.94 -1.36
CA ASP A 49 19.61 14.93 -2.00
C ASP A 49 18.21 14.36 -2.29
N GLU A 50 18.12 13.06 -2.56
CA GLU A 50 16.86 12.35 -2.76
C GLU A 50 15.97 12.46 -1.52
N TYR A 51 16.53 12.12 -0.35
CA TYR A 51 15.81 12.27 0.92
C TYR A 51 15.53 13.73 1.24
N ALA A 52 16.47 14.65 1.01
CA ALA A 52 16.26 16.09 1.24
C ALA A 52 15.10 16.64 0.40
N SER A 53 15.02 16.26 -0.88
CA SER A 53 13.94 16.62 -1.80
C SER A 53 12.59 16.15 -1.27
N ILE A 54 12.47 14.87 -0.92
CA ILE A 54 11.23 14.30 -0.38
C ILE A 54 10.89 14.88 1.00
N ALA A 55 11.88 15.04 1.87
CA ALA A 55 11.74 15.63 3.20
C ALA A 55 11.16 17.05 3.16
N SER A 56 11.51 17.83 2.14
CA SER A 56 11.00 19.19 1.93
C SER A 56 9.51 19.21 1.58
N ARG A 57 8.94 18.09 1.13
CA ARG A 57 7.52 17.98 0.74
C ARG A 57 6.59 17.72 1.92
N PHE A 58 7.10 17.47 3.12
CA PHE A 58 6.26 17.32 4.31
C PHE A 58 5.91 18.68 4.93
N VAL A 59 4.66 18.83 5.36
CA VAL A 59 4.17 20.03 6.05
C VAL A 59 4.76 20.14 7.46
N ARG A 60 5.16 21.36 7.89
CA ARG A 60 5.72 21.62 9.23
C ARG A 60 5.34 23.02 9.77
N PRO A 61 4.73 23.13 10.98
CA PRO A 61 3.79 22.17 11.57
C PRO A 61 2.46 22.21 10.80
N PRO A 62 1.80 21.07 10.59
CA PRO A 62 0.49 21.07 9.96
C PRO A 62 -0.58 21.65 10.89
N SER A 63 -1.45 22.52 10.37
CA SER A 63 -2.62 23.03 11.06
C SER A 63 -3.90 22.63 10.33
N PHE A 64 -4.82 21.99 11.04
CA PHE A 64 -6.11 21.56 10.50
C PHE A 64 -7.20 22.38 11.15
N THR A 65 -7.73 23.32 10.37
CA THR A 65 -8.84 24.17 10.80
C THR A 65 -9.90 24.19 9.69
N SER A 66 -11.15 24.23 10.11
CA SER A 66 -12.27 24.52 9.21
C SER A 66 -12.63 25.98 9.39
N SER A 67 -12.64 26.75 8.30
CA SER A 67 -13.03 28.15 8.32
C SER A 67 -13.61 28.57 6.98
N THR A 68 -14.42 29.62 6.98
CA THR A 68 -14.94 30.21 5.74
C THR A 68 -13.81 30.90 5.00
N ARG A 69 -13.35 30.27 3.92
CA ARG A 69 -12.20 30.69 3.10
C ARG A 69 -12.46 30.33 1.65
N THR A 70 -11.67 30.92 0.76
CA THR A 70 -11.67 30.55 -0.67
C THR A 70 -11.09 29.16 -0.84
N CYS A 71 -11.83 28.27 -1.50
CA CYS A 71 -11.35 26.95 -1.90
C CYS A 71 -10.23 27.09 -2.93
N SER A 72 -9.06 26.51 -2.66
CA SER A 72 -7.89 26.57 -3.54
C SER A 72 -8.05 25.84 -4.87
N ARG A 73 -9.15 25.07 -5.06
CA ARG A 73 -9.45 24.39 -6.33
C ARG A 73 -10.51 25.10 -7.16
N CYS A 74 -11.69 25.33 -6.58
CA CYS A 74 -12.85 25.85 -7.31
C CYS A 74 -13.10 27.35 -7.09
N ASN A 75 -12.28 28.02 -6.29
CA ASN A 75 -12.39 29.44 -5.94
C ASN A 75 -13.70 29.86 -5.26
N ALA A 76 -14.54 28.91 -4.83
CA ALA A 76 -15.74 29.21 -4.05
C ALA A 76 -15.38 29.69 -2.64
N PHE A 77 -16.04 30.75 -2.17
CA PHE A 77 -15.91 31.24 -0.80
C PHE A 77 -16.93 30.53 0.10
N THR A 78 -16.48 29.54 0.86
CA THR A 78 -17.36 28.67 1.66
C THR A 78 -16.59 28.04 2.83
N LEU A 79 -17.28 27.29 3.68
CA LEU A 79 -16.65 26.49 4.72
C LEU A 79 -15.68 25.50 4.07
N SER A 80 -14.39 25.67 4.37
CA SER A 80 -13.31 24.92 3.76
C SER A 80 -12.36 24.38 4.82
N LYS A 81 -11.78 23.21 4.53
CA LYS A 81 -10.84 22.50 5.40
C LYS A 81 -9.41 22.84 5.01
N ASN A 82 -8.59 23.28 5.95
CA ASN A 82 -7.15 23.40 5.74
C ASN A 82 -6.52 22.01 5.56
N LEU A 83 -5.62 21.88 4.60
CA LEU A 83 -4.92 20.62 4.30
C LEU A 83 -3.60 20.45 5.08
N GLY A 84 -3.34 21.27 6.09
CA GLY A 84 -2.09 21.37 6.82
C GLY A 84 -1.09 22.33 6.16
N CYS A 85 -1.01 22.34 4.82
CA CYS A 85 -0.06 23.17 4.06
C CYS A 85 -0.49 24.64 3.90
N GLY A 86 -1.61 25.06 4.49
CA GLY A 86 -2.17 26.41 4.35
C GLY A 86 -3.23 26.54 3.25
N HIS A 87 -3.30 25.59 2.32
CA HIS A 87 -4.35 25.54 1.30
C HIS A 87 -5.65 24.94 1.86
N HIS A 88 -6.78 25.44 1.37
CA HIS A 88 -8.11 25.08 1.87
C HIS A 88 -8.94 24.45 0.76
N LEU A 89 -9.72 23.41 1.07
CA LEU A 89 -10.69 22.82 0.15
C LEU A 89 -12.10 22.85 0.73
N CYS A 90 -13.08 23.24 -0.08
CA CYS A 90 -14.48 23.07 0.25
C CYS A 90 -14.84 21.57 0.34
N GLY A 91 -15.98 21.25 0.96
CA GLY A 91 -16.41 19.86 1.14
C GLY A 91 -16.44 19.03 -0.15
N GLN A 92 -16.96 19.60 -1.24
CA GLN A 92 -17.04 18.91 -2.54
C GLN A 92 -15.65 18.61 -3.13
N CYS A 93 -14.75 19.60 -3.14
CA CYS A 93 -13.39 19.38 -3.62
C CYS A 93 -12.60 18.43 -2.71
N PHE A 94 -12.85 18.46 -1.41
CA PHE A 94 -12.23 17.52 -0.48
C PHE A 94 -12.65 16.07 -0.79
N ALA A 95 -13.96 15.83 -0.96
CA ALA A 95 -14.46 14.51 -1.34
C ALA A 95 -13.88 14.04 -2.69
N GLY A 96 -13.89 14.89 -3.71
CA GLY A 96 -13.41 14.51 -5.05
C GLY A 96 -11.89 14.36 -5.17
N LEU A 97 -11.10 15.16 -4.45
CA LEU A 97 -9.64 15.19 -4.63
C LEU A 97 -8.86 14.45 -3.55
N ILE A 98 -9.47 14.22 -2.39
CA ILE A 98 -8.83 13.54 -1.27
C ILE A 98 -9.52 12.19 -1.03
N GLU A 99 -10.84 12.17 -0.86
CA GLU A 99 -11.54 10.92 -0.53
C GLU A 99 -11.63 9.96 -1.72
N SER A 100 -11.96 10.43 -2.93
CA SER A 100 -12.08 9.55 -4.11
C SER A 100 -10.77 8.78 -4.39
N PRO A 101 -9.58 9.40 -4.41
CA PRO A 101 -8.34 8.64 -4.56
C PRO A 101 -8.08 7.64 -3.43
N ILE A 102 -8.49 7.94 -2.18
CA ILE A 102 -8.39 6.98 -1.06
C ILE A 102 -9.32 5.79 -1.31
N LEU A 103 -10.55 6.05 -1.78
CA LEU A 103 -11.53 5.00 -2.09
C LEU A 103 -11.05 4.08 -3.23
N GLU A 104 -10.27 4.61 -4.16
CA GLU A 104 -9.60 3.88 -5.24
C GLU A 104 -8.33 3.13 -4.78
N GLY A 105 -7.93 3.28 -3.51
CA GLY A 105 -6.81 2.58 -2.89
C GLY A 105 -5.51 3.37 -2.82
N GLY A 106 -5.54 4.67 -3.11
CA GLY A 106 -4.39 5.56 -2.97
C GLY A 106 -3.96 5.74 -1.51
N LEU A 107 -2.64 5.67 -1.26
CA LEU A 107 -2.05 5.76 0.08
C LEU A 107 -1.25 7.04 0.32
N VAL A 108 -0.84 7.73 -0.74
CA VAL A 108 -0.05 8.97 -0.66
C VAL A 108 -0.85 10.10 -1.28
N MET A 109 -1.31 11.03 -0.44
CA MET A 109 -2.06 12.20 -0.89
C MET A 109 -1.19 13.44 -0.91
N MET A 110 -1.34 14.25 -1.96
CA MET A 110 -0.65 15.53 -2.12
C MET A 110 -1.67 16.67 -2.15
N CYS A 111 -1.21 17.88 -1.79
CA CYS A 111 -2.02 19.08 -1.94
C CYS A 111 -2.42 19.25 -3.42
N PRO A 112 -3.72 19.41 -3.74
CA PRO A 112 -4.17 19.60 -5.12
C PRO A 112 -3.84 20.98 -5.72
N ASN A 113 -3.24 21.89 -4.94
CA ASN A 113 -2.69 23.13 -5.49
C ASN A 113 -1.37 22.81 -6.21
N TYR A 114 -1.32 23.14 -7.51
CA TYR A 114 -0.24 22.78 -8.43
C TYR A 114 1.16 23.21 -7.95
N ASP A 115 1.27 24.37 -7.28
CA ASP A 115 2.56 24.91 -6.85
C ASP A 115 2.98 24.44 -5.46
N CYS A 116 2.10 23.73 -4.74
CA CYS A 116 2.35 23.36 -3.36
C CYS A 116 3.26 22.14 -3.23
N GLY A 117 2.90 21.06 -3.94
CA GLY A 117 3.67 19.80 -3.94
C GLY A 117 3.81 19.10 -2.58
N LYS A 118 3.13 19.57 -1.52
CA LYS A 118 3.26 19.03 -0.17
C LYS A 118 2.43 17.76 0.00
N PHE A 119 2.99 16.77 0.70
CA PHE A 119 2.25 15.62 1.17
C PHE A 119 1.28 16.01 2.27
N LEU A 120 0.12 15.36 2.25
CA LEU A 120 -0.92 15.54 3.26
C LEU A 120 -0.66 14.59 4.43
N SER A 121 -0.92 15.09 5.64
CA SER A 121 -0.89 14.27 6.86
C SER A 121 -2.23 13.57 7.01
N LEU A 122 -2.30 12.31 6.59
CA LEU A 122 -3.55 11.54 6.61
C LEU A 122 -3.99 11.20 8.04
N HIS A 123 -3.06 11.03 8.97
CA HIS A 123 -3.39 10.90 10.38
C HIS A 123 -4.17 12.11 10.91
N LEU A 124 -3.78 13.32 10.51
CA LEU A 124 -4.45 14.54 10.95
C LEU A 124 -5.70 14.87 10.11
N LEU A 125 -5.76 14.43 8.86
CA LEU A 125 -6.98 14.49 8.05
C LEU A 125 -8.01 13.43 8.43
N ARG A 126 -7.64 12.44 9.23
CA ARG A 126 -8.47 11.27 9.54
C ARG A 126 -9.85 11.65 10.05
N ASP A 127 -9.93 12.65 10.93
CA ASP A 127 -11.21 13.08 11.52
C ASP A 127 -12.11 13.85 10.54
N HIS A 128 -11.57 14.24 9.38
CA HIS A 128 -12.28 14.91 8.31
C HIS A 128 -12.69 13.99 7.17
N LEU A 129 -12.18 12.75 7.16
CA LEU A 129 -12.54 11.72 6.20
C LEU A 129 -13.86 11.04 6.59
N SER A 130 -14.63 10.63 5.59
CA SER A 130 -15.75 9.71 5.76
C SER A 130 -15.31 8.40 6.43
N SER A 131 -16.24 7.70 7.06
CA SER A 131 -15.96 6.36 7.63
C SER A 131 -15.47 5.39 6.56
N GLU A 132 -16.08 5.42 5.38
CA GLU A 132 -15.72 4.57 4.23
C GLU A 132 -14.30 4.83 3.75
N ALA A 133 -13.91 6.10 3.57
CA ALA A 133 -12.56 6.45 3.15
C ALA A 133 -11.52 6.04 4.20
N ARG A 134 -11.80 6.21 5.50
CA ARG A 134 -10.90 5.74 6.57
C ARG A 134 -10.69 4.24 6.55
N GLU A 135 -11.78 3.48 6.47
CA GLU A 135 -11.72 2.03 6.43
C GLU A 135 -10.98 1.54 5.19
N LYS A 136 -11.27 2.13 4.03
CA LYS A 136 -10.61 1.80 2.78
C LYS A 136 -9.11 2.09 2.83
N TYR A 137 -8.72 3.22 3.41
CA TYR A 137 -7.31 3.55 3.63
C TYR A 137 -6.60 2.49 4.48
N ASP A 138 -7.19 2.10 5.61
CA ASP A 138 -6.63 1.10 6.52
C ASP A 138 -6.49 -0.27 5.84
N ILE A 139 -7.47 -0.67 5.01
CA ILE A 139 -7.42 -1.90 4.20
C ILE A 139 -6.30 -1.80 3.15
N SER A 140 -6.28 -0.72 2.36
CA SER A 140 -5.29 -0.53 1.31
C SER A 140 -3.86 -0.48 1.85
N LEU A 141 -3.65 0.10 3.04
CA LEU A 141 -2.34 0.14 3.68
C LEU A 141 -1.86 -1.27 4.04
N LYS A 142 -2.74 -2.10 4.60
CA LYS A 142 -2.46 -3.51 4.88
C LYS A 142 -2.16 -4.29 3.61
N MET A 143 -2.94 -4.09 2.54
CA MET A 143 -2.72 -4.76 1.26
C MET A 143 -1.38 -4.36 0.63
N SER A 144 -1.02 -3.07 0.67
CA SER A 144 0.28 -2.59 0.20
C SER A 144 1.43 -3.22 0.97
N TYR A 145 1.29 -3.37 2.29
CA TYR A 145 2.28 -4.05 3.12
C TYR A 145 2.41 -5.53 2.76
N GLN A 146 1.30 -6.24 2.56
CA GLN A 146 1.31 -7.67 2.25
C GLN A 146 1.83 -7.98 0.83
N ALA A 147 1.65 -7.05 -0.11
CA ALA A 147 2.08 -7.23 -1.51
C ALA A 147 3.60 -7.45 -1.64
N ILE A 148 4.40 -6.92 -0.71
CA ILE A 148 5.87 -7.08 -0.71
C ILE A 148 6.34 -8.40 -0.07
N PHE A 149 5.43 -9.20 0.52
CA PHE A 149 5.73 -10.52 1.07
C PHE A 149 5.01 -11.64 0.27
N PRO A 150 5.42 -11.88 -1.00
CA PRO A 150 4.81 -12.89 -1.84
C PRO A 150 4.95 -14.32 -1.29
N GLU A 151 5.87 -14.59 -0.35
CA GLU A 151 6.03 -15.91 0.26
C GLU A 151 4.77 -16.39 1.01
N THR A 152 3.95 -15.48 1.55
CA THR A 152 2.66 -15.85 2.20
C THR A 152 1.53 -16.14 1.19
N VAL A 153 1.68 -15.67 -0.06
CA VAL A 153 0.80 -15.99 -1.19
C VAL A 153 1.26 -17.28 -1.87
N TRP A 154 2.57 -17.49 -2.00
CA TRP A 154 3.15 -18.76 -2.46
C TRP A 154 2.81 -19.90 -1.51
N ASN A 155 2.96 -19.72 -0.20
CA ASN A 155 2.58 -20.74 0.77
C ASN A 155 1.07 -20.99 0.81
N ARG A 156 0.22 -19.99 0.56
CA ARG A 156 -1.24 -20.20 0.40
C ARG A 156 -1.62 -20.88 -0.92
N ALA A 157 -0.97 -20.53 -2.03
CA ALA A 157 -1.18 -21.17 -3.32
C ALA A 157 -0.66 -22.62 -3.32
N VAL A 158 0.50 -22.87 -2.72
CA VAL A 158 1.07 -24.22 -2.51
C VAL A 158 0.22 -25.03 -1.53
N CYS A 159 -0.37 -24.42 -0.49
CA CYS A 159 -1.35 -25.07 0.38
C CYS A 159 -2.68 -25.37 -0.32
N PHE A 160 -3.16 -24.49 -1.21
CA PHE A 160 -4.36 -24.74 -2.02
C PHE A 160 -4.13 -25.89 -3.01
N VAL A 161 -2.97 -25.91 -3.69
CA VAL A 161 -2.57 -27.04 -4.54
C VAL A 161 -2.39 -28.32 -3.73
N ARG A 162 -1.84 -28.28 -2.51
CA ARG A 162 -1.74 -29.45 -1.61
C ARG A 162 -3.09 -29.93 -1.10
N SER A 163 -4.02 -29.03 -0.80
CA SER A 163 -5.35 -29.38 -0.29
C SER A 163 -6.32 -29.80 -1.39
N SER A 164 -6.07 -29.43 -2.66
CA SER A 164 -6.77 -29.97 -3.83
C SER A 164 -6.11 -31.23 -4.39
N ALA A 165 -4.81 -31.44 -4.18
CA ALA A 165 -4.10 -32.65 -4.60
C ALA A 165 -4.43 -33.89 -3.75
N THR A 166 -4.97 -33.74 -2.53
CA THR A 166 -5.51 -34.88 -1.78
C THR A 166 -6.79 -35.46 -2.39
N SER A 167 -7.45 -34.73 -3.31
CA SER A 167 -8.58 -35.25 -4.10
C SER A 167 -8.17 -35.76 -5.50
N LEU A 168 -6.93 -35.55 -5.94
CA LEU A 168 -6.41 -36.04 -7.24
C LEU A 168 -5.29 -37.08 -7.11
N ALA A 169 -4.82 -37.34 -5.89
CA ALA A 169 -3.83 -38.39 -5.61
C ALA A 169 -4.35 -39.82 -5.83
N THR A 170 -5.66 -40.02 -5.99
CA THR A 170 -6.23 -41.32 -6.40
C THR A 170 -6.21 -41.56 -7.91
N SER A 171 -5.88 -40.55 -8.74
CA SER A 171 -5.78 -40.73 -10.21
C SER A 171 -4.35 -40.73 -10.74
N LEU A 172 -3.34 -40.42 -9.91
CA LEU A 172 -1.94 -40.39 -10.34
C LEU A 172 -1.28 -41.76 -10.50
N LEU A 173 -1.93 -42.84 -10.04
CA LEU A 173 -1.45 -44.21 -10.26
C LEU A 173 -1.77 -44.76 -11.65
N ASP A 174 -2.74 -44.19 -12.39
CA ASP A 174 -3.23 -44.78 -13.65
C ASP A 174 -2.72 -44.12 -14.93
N ILE A 175 -2.37 -42.82 -14.92
CA ILE A 175 -2.12 -42.08 -16.18
C ILE A 175 -0.63 -41.92 -16.51
N GLY A 176 0.25 -42.22 -15.55
CA GLY A 176 1.70 -42.05 -15.67
C GLY A 176 2.12 -40.59 -15.92
N VAL A 177 3.44 -40.34 -15.86
CA VAL A 177 4.05 -39.01 -16.03
C VAL A 177 3.64 -38.35 -17.37
N GLN A 178 3.43 -39.14 -18.41
CA GLN A 178 3.01 -38.63 -19.73
C GLN A 178 1.55 -38.18 -19.77
N GLY A 179 0.66 -38.86 -19.06
CA GLY A 179 -0.74 -38.46 -18.94
C GLY A 179 -0.93 -37.16 -18.17
N PHE A 180 -0.13 -36.97 -17.11
CA PHE A 180 -0.09 -35.72 -16.36
C PHE A 180 0.40 -34.54 -17.22
N LYS A 181 1.44 -34.76 -18.04
CA LYS A 181 1.94 -33.75 -19.01
C LYS A 181 0.88 -33.38 -20.06
N ALA A 182 0.07 -34.33 -20.52
CA ALA A 182 -1.02 -34.07 -21.47
C ALA A 182 -2.18 -33.27 -20.83
N ALA A 183 -2.56 -33.60 -19.59
CA ALA A 183 -3.62 -32.89 -18.86
C ALA A 183 -3.27 -31.43 -18.55
N LEU A 184 -2.00 -31.16 -18.19
CA LEU A 184 -1.51 -29.78 -17.97
C LEU A 184 -1.53 -28.96 -19.26
N ARG A 185 -1.25 -29.56 -20.43
CA ARG A 185 -1.32 -28.88 -21.72
C ARG A 185 -2.76 -28.56 -22.13
N ALA A 186 -3.72 -29.41 -21.77
CA ALA A 186 -5.14 -29.21 -22.08
C ALA A 186 -5.79 -28.08 -21.26
N ARG A 187 -5.20 -27.70 -20.12
CA ARG A 187 -5.68 -26.61 -19.23
C ARG A 187 -4.78 -25.37 -19.23
N ARG A 188 -4.02 -25.17 -20.31
CA ARG A 188 -3.04 -24.07 -20.48
C ARG A 188 -3.66 -22.68 -20.31
N ASP A 189 -4.97 -22.54 -20.52
CA ASP A 189 -5.67 -21.25 -20.46
C ASP A 189 -6.16 -20.90 -19.05
N GLU A 190 -6.20 -21.88 -18.12
CA GLU A 190 -6.64 -21.71 -16.72
C GLU A 190 -5.46 -21.61 -15.74
N ILE A 191 -4.26 -21.99 -16.15
CA ILE A 191 -3.07 -22.06 -15.29
C ILE A 191 -2.02 -21.09 -15.82
N CYS A 192 -1.69 -20.07 -15.00
CA CYS A 192 -0.71 -19.04 -15.35
C CYS A 192 0.61 -19.68 -15.84
N MET A 193 1.12 -19.23 -16.99
CA MET A 193 2.29 -19.85 -17.66
C MET A 193 3.52 -20.00 -16.75
N VAL A 194 3.66 -19.14 -15.73
CA VAL A 194 4.74 -19.20 -14.73
C VAL A 194 4.68 -20.49 -13.89
N ALA A 195 3.48 -20.97 -13.54
CA ALA A 195 3.30 -22.21 -12.77
C ALA A 195 3.60 -23.46 -13.63
N ILE A 196 3.28 -23.42 -14.93
CA ILE A 196 3.61 -24.51 -15.86
C ILE A 196 5.12 -24.63 -16.05
N MET A 197 5.83 -23.50 -16.22
CA MET A 197 7.29 -23.50 -16.38
C MET A 197 8.02 -24.03 -15.14
N ALA A 198 7.53 -23.69 -13.94
CA ALA A 198 8.08 -24.20 -12.68
C ALA A 198 7.88 -25.72 -12.51
N ILE A 199 6.73 -26.25 -12.94
CA ILE A 199 6.46 -27.70 -12.87
C ILE A 199 7.26 -28.47 -13.92
N VAL A 200 7.44 -27.93 -15.12
CA VAL A 200 8.22 -28.57 -16.19
C VAL A 200 9.70 -28.69 -15.79
N HIS A 201 10.27 -27.66 -15.15
CA HIS A 201 11.66 -27.73 -14.65
C HIS A 201 11.88 -28.67 -13.47
N LEU A 202 10.82 -29.09 -12.77
CA LEU A 202 10.90 -30.07 -11.67
C LEU A 202 10.70 -31.52 -12.16
N LEU A 203 10.36 -31.73 -13.43
CA LEU A 203 10.09 -33.04 -14.04
C LEU A 203 11.08 -33.42 -15.16
N GLU A 204 12.19 -32.69 -15.27
CA GLU A 204 13.40 -33.00 -16.04
C GLU A 204 14.57 -33.23 -15.07
#